data_AF-A0A8F9RLH9-F1
#
_entry.id   AF-A0A8F9RLH9-F1
#
_cell.length_a   1.000
_cell.length_b   1.000
_cell.length_c   1.000
_cell.angle_alpha   90.00
_cell.angle_beta   90.00
_cell.angle_gamma   90.00
#
_symmetry.space_group_name_H-M   'P 1'
#
loop_
_entity.id
_entity.type
_entity.pdbx_description
1 polymer ?
#
loop_
_entity_poly.entity_id
_entity_poly.type
_entity_poly.pdbx_seq_one_letter_code
_entity_poly.pdbx_strand_id
1 'polypeptide(L)'
;MNNNDLDESFGTLSQTINELAKLGYTHDFNNKDDCEICHNENLMLSPIDFKIDKVYRFEGNSDPDYQSILYVISSTKFNVKGILVNGYGISADDGISKIIEKLSANPSNDLIENKMNDSTSKRPEGERILDASMVEINVNDLLKQIKDEKTWAESDRNSMTVFKSDTMRILIIGLHQNAELKPHTAAGIISVQVLEGQIEFYTELQNTILEKGQMIALHENITHSVKALKDSFFLLTISMTKKVG
;
A
#
# COMPACT_ATOMS: atom_id res chain seq x y z
N MET A 1 23.97 0.76 27.34
CA MET A 1 24.24 0.45 25.92
C MET A 1 23.71 -0.94 25.67
N ASN A 2 22.78 -1.08 24.74
CA ASN A 2 22.61 -2.29 23.93
C ASN A 2 21.90 -1.77 22.68
N ASN A 3 22.75 -1.36 21.75
CA ASN A 3 22.36 -0.97 20.41
C ASN A 3 21.69 -2.18 19.74
N ASN A 4 20.67 -1.94 18.94
CA ASN A 4 20.12 -2.96 18.06
C ASN A 4 21.17 -3.26 16.98
N ASP A 5 22.10 -4.19 17.25
CA ASP A 5 23.25 -4.57 16.40
C ASP A 5 22.86 -5.40 15.15
N LEU A 6 21.64 -5.23 14.63
CA LEU A 6 21.27 -5.77 13.31
C LEU A 6 21.92 -4.97 12.16
N ASP A 7 22.62 -3.87 12.46
CA ASP A 7 23.30 -3.03 11.47
C ASP A 7 24.77 -3.41 11.22
N GLU A 8 25.33 -4.38 11.96
CA GLU A 8 26.69 -4.85 11.70
C GLU A 8 26.75 -5.81 10.51
N SER A 9 27.79 -5.64 9.67
CA SER A 9 28.10 -6.55 8.57
C SER A 9 29.07 -7.62 9.06
N PHE A 10 28.61 -8.87 9.13
CA PHE A 10 29.35 -9.98 9.74
C PHE A 10 30.26 -10.76 8.77
N GLY A 11 30.53 -10.22 7.59
CA GLY A 11 31.40 -10.86 6.59
C GLY A 11 30.63 -11.84 5.69
N THR A 12 30.84 -13.14 5.88
CA THR A 12 30.23 -14.20 5.04
C THR A 12 28.81 -14.56 5.47
N LEU A 13 28.06 -15.22 4.59
CA LEU A 13 26.72 -15.74 4.89
C LEU A 13 26.73 -16.64 6.13
N SER A 14 27.64 -17.62 6.18
CA SER A 14 27.74 -18.55 7.31
C SER A 14 28.08 -17.84 8.63
N GLN A 15 28.95 -16.83 8.60
CA GLN A 15 29.26 -16.04 9.79
C GLN A 15 28.04 -15.25 10.26
N THR A 16 27.32 -14.62 9.34
CA THR A 16 26.09 -13.86 9.63
C THR A 16 25.01 -14.74 10.26
N ILE A 17 24.79 -15.94 9.71
CA ILE A 17 23.82 -16.91 10.28
C ILE A 17 24.20 -17.31 11.71
N ASN A 18 25.48 -17.57 11.97
CA ASN A 18 25.96 -17.96 13.30
C ASN A 18 25.78 -16.84 14.33
N GLU A 19 25.99 -15.57 13.96
CA GLU A 19 25.76 -14.44 14.87
C GLU A 19 24.26 -14.19 15.09
N LEU A 20 23.43 -14.29 14.05
CA LEU A 20 21.97 -14.19 14.16
C LEU A 20 21.38 -15.27 15.07
N ALA A 21 21.93 -16.49 15.04
CA ALA A 21 21.53 -17.55 15.96
C ALA A 21 21.79 -17.17 17.43
N LYS A 22 22.90 -16.49 17.74
CA LYS A 22 23.19 -15.96 19.09
C LYS A 22 22.22 -14.85 19.50
N LEU A 23 21.69 -14.09 18.53
CA LEU A 23 20.65 -13.07 18.71
C LEU A 23 19.23 -13.65 18.81
N GLY A 24 19.09 -14.98 18.73
CA GLY A 24 17.83 -15.70 18.90
C GLY A 24 17.07 -15.96 17.59
N TYR A 25 17.66 -15.71 16.42
CA TYR A 25 17.09 -16.10 15.12
C TYR A 25 17.54 -17.53 14.79
N THR A 26 16.90 -18.51 15.43
CA THR A 26 17.33 -19.92 15.41
C THR A 26 16.60 -20.78 14.40
N HIS A 27 15.49 -20.31 13.83
CA HIS A 27 14.70 -21.10 12.88
C HIS A 27 15.16 -20.86 11.44
N ASP A 28 15.33 -21.95 10.68
CA ASP A 28 15.54 -21.88 9.24
C ASP A 28 14.22 -22.10 8.52
N PHE A 29 13.67 -21.04 7.92
CA PHE A 29 12.40 -21.09 7.19
C PHE A 29 12.54 -21.59 5.75
N ASN A 30 13.76 -21.87 5.27
CA ASN A 30 13.96 -22.56 4.00
C ASN A 30 13.64 -24.06 4.12
N ASN A 31 13.87 -24.63 5.32
CA ASN A 31 13.65 -26.05 5.58
C ASN A 31 12.33 -26.27 6.34
N LYS A 32 11.31 -26.77 5.65
CA LYS A 32 9.98 -27.02 6.24
C LYS A 32 10.02 -28.08 7.35
N ASP A 33 11.05 -28.93 7.36
CA ASP A 33 11.21 -30.03 8.33
C ASP A 33 11.83 -29.59 9.67
N ASP A 34 12.54 -28.45 9.71
CA ASP A 34 13.22 -27.94 10.92
C ASP A 34 12.35 -26.98 11.76
N CYS A 35 11.13 -26.72 11.32
CA CYS A 35 10.21 -25.81 11.98
C CYS A 35 9.04 -26.60 12.59
N GLU A 36 9.16 -26.96 13.88
CA GLU A 36 8.10 -27.65 14.62
C GLU A 36 6.76 -26.88 14.61
N ILE A 37 6.82 -25.55 14.56
CA ILE A 37 5.64 -24.67 14.46
C ILE A 37 5.01 -24.75 13.05
N CYS A 38 5.82 -24.96 12.02
CA CYS A 38 5.36 -25.07 10.63
C CYS A 38 4.52 -26.33 10.39
N HIS A 39 4.81 -27.41 11.13
CA HIS A 39 4.07 -28.66 11.08
C HIS A 39 2.75 -28.63 11.87
N ASN A 40 2.71 -27.99 13.04
CA ASN A 40 1.51 -27.99 13.90
C ASN A 40 0.46 -26.95 13.51
N GLU A 41 0.86 -25.80 12.96
CA GLU A 41 -0.06 -24.70 12.65
C GLU A 41 -0.27 -24.43 11.16
N ASN A 42 0.29 -25.27 10.27
CA ASN A 42 0.25 -25.05 8.82
C ASN A 42 0.75 -23.63 8.48
N LEU A 43 1.89 -23.28 9.08
CA LEU A 43 2.40 -21.91 9.14
C LEU A 43 2.78 -21.43 7.72
N MET A 44 1.84 -20.76 7.07
CA MET A 44 2.15 -19.97 5.88
C MET A 44 2.90 -18.75 6.37
N LEU A 45 4.08 -18.47 5.80
CA LEU A 45 4.84 -17.22 5.97
C LEU A 45 4.00 -16.06 5.40
N SER A 46 2.98 -15.70 6.16
CA SER A 46 1.98 -14.71 5.83
C SER A 46 2.56 -13.34 6.17
N PRO A 47 2.46 -12.36 5.26
CA PRO A 47 2.92 -11.00 5.52
C PRO A 47 2.24 -10.34 6.71
N ILE A 48 1.04 -10.80 7.08
CA ILE A 48 0.30 -10.29 8.24
C ILE A 48 0.96 -10.73 9.56
N ASP A 49 1.54 -11.93 9.58
CA ASP A 49 2.03 -12.54 10.82
C ASP A 49 3.56 -12.44 10.95
N PHE A 50 4.27 -12.22 9.85
CA PHE A 50 5.74 -12.16 9.78
C PHE A 50 6.22 -10.82 9.25
N LYS A 51 7.31 -10.31 9.81
CA LYS A 51 8.02 -9.12 9.34
C LYS A 51 9.47 -9.43 9.01
N ILE A 52 10.04 -8.66 8.08
CA ILE A 52 11.46 -8.69 7.78
C ILE A 52 12.16 -7.68 8.68
N ASP A 53 12.91 -8.17 9.66
CA ASP A 53 13.69 -7.34 10.58
C ASP A 53 14.96 -6.79 9.91
N LYS A 54 15.58 -7.56 9.01
CA LYS A 54 16.79 -7.13 8.28
C LYS A 54 16.98 -7.92 6.98
N VAL A 55 17.65 -7.30 6.01
CA VAL A 55 18.08 -7.95 4.76
C VAL A 55 19.58 -7.80 4.61
N TYR A 56 20.28 -8.91 4.44
CA TYR A 56 21.70 -8.94 4.08
C TYR A 56 21.86 -9.45 2.65
N ARG A 57 22.66 -8.76 1.86
CA ARG A 57 23.02 -9.17 0.50
C ARG A 57 24.48 -9.61 0.50
N PHE A 58 24.74 -10.82 0.04
CA PHE A 58 26.07 -11.36 -0.10
C PHE A 58 26.41 -11.48 -1.58
N GLU A 59 27.40 -10.71 -2.00
CA GLU A 59 27.98 -10.78 -3.33
C GLU A 59 29.34 -11.48 -3.19
N GLY A 60 29.49 -12.65 -3.79
CA GLY A 60 30.76 -13.38 -3.78
C GLY A 60 31.76 -12.81 -4.80
N ASN A 61 33.03 -12.70 -4.42
CA ASN A 61 34.12 -12.28 -5.31
C ASN A 61 34.56 -13.37 -6.30
N SER A 62 33.90 -14.52 -6.42
CA SER A 62 34.51 -15.67 -7.13
C SER A 62 33.60 -16.56 -7.97
N ASP A 63 32.28 -16.33 -8.04
CA ASP A 63 31.44 -17.03 -9.01
C ASP A 63 30.07 -16.30 -9.11
N PRO A 64 29.65 -15.80 -10.29
CA PRO A 64 28.40 -15.04 -10.46
C PRO A 64 27.13 -15.81 -10.08
N ASP A 65 27.21 -17.12 -9.89
CA ASP A 65 26.09 -17.98 -9.47
C ASP A 65 25.83 -17.99 -7.95
N TYR A 66 26.71 -17.40 -7.13
CA TYR A 66 26.65 -17.46 -5.65
C TYR A 66 26.25 -16.13 -5.00
N GLN A 67 25.36 -15.38 -5.66
CA GLN A 67 24.71 -14.22 -5.04
C GLN A 67 23.52 -14.68 -4.22
N SER A 68 23.52 -14.36 -2.93
CA SER A 68 22.44 -14.74 -2.01
C SER A 68 21.94 -13.57 -1.20
N ILE A 69 20.64 -13.62 -0.88
CA ILE A 69 19.98 -12.67 -0.01
C ILE A 69 19.46 -13.42 1.21
N LEU A 70 19.91 -12.99 2.38
CA LEU A 70 19.46 -13.49 3.67
C LEU A 70 18.44 -12.50 4.25
N TYR A 71 17.24 -12.99 4.51
CA TYR A 71 16.16 -12.27 5.16
C TYR A 71 16.06 -12.74 6.61
N VAL A 72 16.20 -11.81 7.52
CA VAL A 72 15.97 -12.02 8.95
C VAL A 72 14.51 -11.73 9.22
N ILE A 73 13.77 -12.73 9.69
CA ILE A 73 12.31 -12.64 9.84
C ILE A 73 11.86 -13.03 11.24
N SER A 74 10.82 -12.35 11.73
CA SER A 74 10.19 -12.68 13.00
C SER A 74 8.67 -12.54 12.97
N SER A 75 8.02 -13.25 13.88
CA SER A 75 6.59 -13.12 14.17
C SER A 75 6.39 -12.89 15.66
N THR A 76 5.73 -11.79 16.01
CA THR A 76 5.29 -11.52 17.39
C THR A 76 4.10 -12.39 17.79
N LYS A 77 3.24 -12.75 16.84
CA LYS A 77 2.06 -13.61 17.05
C LYS A 77 2.47 -15.04 17.44
N PHE A 78 3.42 -15.61 16.72
CA PHE A 78 3.91 -16.96 16.96
C PHE A 78 5.15 -16.99 17.87
N ASN A 79 5.61 -15.83 18.32
CA ASN A 79 6.82 -15.64 19.13
C ASN A 79 8.04 -16.40 18.57
N VAL A 80 8.23 -16.34 17.25
CA VAL A 80 9.26 -17.08 16.52
C VAL A 80 10.17 -16.12 15.76
N LYS A 81 11.46 -16.48 15.69
CA LYS A 81 12.50 -15.72 14.99
C LYS A 81 13.38 -16.66 14.19
N GLY A 82 13.71 -16.26 12.97
CA GLY A 82 14.52 -17.09 12.10
C GLY A 82 15.01 -16.37 10.86
N ILE A 83 15.47 -17.18 9.91
CA ILE A 83 16.09 -16.74 8.68
C ILE A 83 15.45 -17.39 7.46
N LEU A 84 15.53 -16.71 6.33
CA LEU A 84 15.11 -17.19 5.02
C LEU A 84 16.18 -16.78 4.01
N VAL A 85 16.64 -17.68 3.15
CA VAL A 85 17.74 -17.45 2.21
C VAL A 85 17.23 -17.66 0.80
N ASN A 86 17.47 -16.70 -0.08
CA ASN A 86 17.12 -16.82 -1.49
C ASN A 86 18.33 -16.54 -2.39
N GLY A 87 18.37 -17.20 -3.56
CA GLY A 87 19.30 -16.84 -4.62
C GLY A 87 18.87 -15.55 -5.33
N TYR A 88 19.75 -15.02 -6.18
CA TYR A 88 19.49 -13.83 -6.99
C TYR A 88 19.60 -14.15 -8.48
N GLY A 89 18.69 -13.61 -9.30
CA GLY A 89 18.67 -13.89 -10.75
C GLY A 89 18.18 -15.30 -11.06
N ILE A 90 18.92 -16.05 -11.88
CA ILE A 90 18.52 -17.40 -12.34
C ILE A 90 18.54 -18.46 -11.23
N SER A 91 19.21 -18.17 -10.11
CA SER A 91 19.28 -19.04 -8.93
C SER A 91 18.23 -18.71 -7.87
N ALA A 92 17.36 -17.72 -8.11
CA ALA A 92 16.26 -17.39 -7.22
C ALA A 92 15.20 -18.49 -7.23
N ASP A 93 14.73 -18.88 -6.04
CA ASP A 93 13.58 -19.76 -5.92
C ASP A 93 12.30 -18.93 -6.10
N ASP A 94 11.49 -19.25 -7.10
CA ASP A 94 10.25 -18.52 -7.41
C ASP A 94 9.22 -18.57 -6.28
N GLY A 95 9.19 -19.67 -5.50
CA GLY A 95 8.32 -19.82 -4.35
C GLY A 95 8.72 -18.90 -3.21
N ILE A 96 10.01 -18.88 -2.88
CA ILE A 96 10.59 -18.00 -1.85
C ILE A 96 10.48 -16.53 -2.29
N SER A 97 10.71 -16.23 -3.56
CA SER A 97 10.60 -14.88 -4.12
C SER A 97 9.19 -14.30 -3.96
N LYS A 98 8.14 -15.10 -4.23
CA LYS A 98 6.74 -14.69 -4.01
C LYS A 98 6.40 -14.49 -2.54
N ILE A 99 7.03 -15.25 -1.64
CA ILE A 99 6.86 -15.06 -0.19
C ILE A 99 7.52 -13.74 0.22
N ILE A 100 8.77 -13.52 -0.18
CA ILE A 100 9.50 -12.28 0.09
C ILE A 100 8.77 -11.07 -0.46
N GLU A 101 8.26 -11.12 -1.70
CA GLU A 101 7.48 -10.04 -2.32
C GLU A 101 6.26 -9.69 -1.47
N LYS A 102 5.56 -10.71 -0.94
CA LYS A 102 4.44 -10.49 -0.03
C LYS A 102 4.88 -9.90 1.31
N LEU A 103 5.96 -10.44 1.91
CA LEU A 103 6.50 -9.97 3.19
C LEU A 103 7.03 -8.52 3.10
N SER A 104 7.62 -8.13 1.97
CA SER A 104 8.16 -6.78 1.74
C SER A 104 7.08 -5.77 1.32
N ALA A 105 5.96 -6.23 0.77
CA ALA A 105 4.81 -5.39 0.41
C ALA A 105 3.87 -5.07 1.59
N ASN A 106 4.26 -5.41 2.83
CA ASN A 106 3.53 -5.02 4.04
C ASN A 106 4.21 -3.79 4.70
N PRO A 107 3.50 -2.65 4.87
CA PRO A 107 4.12 -1.37 5.26
C PRO A 107 4.50 -1.26 6.74
N SER A 108 4.53 -2.34 7.51
CA SER A 108 5.07 -2.34 8.88
C SER A 108 6.61 -2.37 8.94
N ASN A 109 7.28 -1.89 7.90
CA ASN A 109 8.72 -1.65 7.86
C ASN A 109 8.98 -0.14 7.72
N ASP A 110 8.79 0.59 8.81
CA ASP A 110 9.40 1.90 8.96
C ASP A 110 10.92 1.72 9.05
N LEU A 111 11.61 2.01 7.94
CA LEU A 111 12.87 2.73 8.02
C LEU A 111 12.63 4.13 7.46
N ILE A 112 12.43 5.04 8.41
CA ILE A 112 12.71 6.48 8.39
C ILE A 112 13.45 6.93 7.12
N GLU A 113 12.70 7.45 6.16
CA GLU A 113 13.17 8.58 5.36
C GLU A 113 12.27 9.77 5.65
N ASN A 114 12.83 10.71 6.42
CA ASN A 114 12.27 12.04 6.61
C ASN A 114 12.05 12.71 5.24
N LYS A 115 10.83 12.65 4.73
CA LYS A 115 10.32 13.65 3.79
C LYS A 115 9.23 14.45 4.48
N MET A 116 9.69 15.39 5.29
CA MET A 116 8.95 16.62 5.56
C MET A 116 8.49 17.19 4.22
N ASN A 117 7.19 17.33 4.05
CA ASN A 117 6.61 18.29 3.14
C ASN A 117 5.52 19.02 3.91
N ASP A 118 5.59 20.35 3.87
CA ASP A 118 4.96 21.25 4.85
C ASP A 118 3.48 20.96 5.15
N SER A 119 3.22 20.88 6.45
CA SER A 119 1.91 20.70 7.06
C SER A 119 0.92 21.78 6.63
N THR A 120 -0.26 21.37 6.18
CA THR A 120 -1.48 22.13 6.45
C THR A 120 -2.20 21.47 7.63
N SER A 121 -2.44 22.24 8.69
CA SER A 121 -3.15 21.80 9.88
C SER A 121 -4.62 21.57 9.55
N LYS A 122 -5.00 20.30 9.34
CA LYS A 122 -6.29 19.67 9.71
C LYS A 122 -6.40 18.33 8.96
N ARG A 123 -5.93 17.25 9.58
CA ARG A 123 -6.27 15.87 9.20
C ARG A 123 -7.01 15.25 10.39
N PRO A 124 -8.21 14.68 10.23
CA PRO A 124 -8.93 14.06 11.34
C PRO A 124 -8.14 12.89 11.93
N GLU A 125 -8.32 12.63 13.23
CA GLU A 125 -7.69 11.50 13.93
C GLU A 125 -8.02 10.15 13.27
N GLY A 126 -6.99 9.33 13.08
CA GLY A 126 -7.05 7.99 12.49
C GLY A 126 -5.94 7.77 11.46
N GLU A 127 -4.99 6.89 11.75
CA GLU A 127 -4.02 6.41 10.75
C GLU A 127 -4.76 5.62 9.67
N ARG A 128 -5.12 6.28 8.56
CA ARG A 128 -5.63 5.58 7.37
C ARG A 128 -4.45 5.15 6.51
N ILE A 129 -4.24 3.83 6.43
CA ILE A 129 -3.38 3.21 5.44
C ILE A 129 -3.98 3.46 4.06
N LEU A 130 -3.25 4.14 3.19
CA LEU A 130 -3.69 4.50 1.83
C LEU A 130 -3.04 3.62 0.75
N ASP A 131 -1.92 2.99 1.08
CA ASP A 131 -1.11 2.17 0.18
C ASP A 131 -0.61 0.95 0.96
N ALA A 132 -1.17 -0.22 0.68
CA ALA A 132 -0.78 -1.50 1.25
C ALA A 132 -1.28 -2.63 0.34
N SER A 133 -0.75 -3.84 0.55
CA SER A 133 -1.17 -5.05 -0.16
C SER A 133 -2.70 -5.28 -0.14
N MET A 134 -3.37 -4.87 0.93
CA MET A 134 -4.83 -4.87 1.04
C MET A 134 -5.25 -3.65 1.84
N VAL A 135 -6.12 -2.83 1.26
CA VAL A 135 -6.73 -1.67 1.92
C VAL A 135 -8.23 -1.89 1.97
N GLU A 136 -8.78 -2.04 3.18
CA GLU A 136 -10.23 -2.14 3.38
C GLU A 136 -10.85 -0.74 3.41
N ILE A 137 -11.92 -0.55 2.64
CA ILE A 137 -12.59 0.75 2.46
C ILE A 137 -14.06 0.58 2.83
N ASN A 138 -14.43 0.99 4.04
CA ASN A 138 -15.84 1.10 4.42
C ASN A 138 -16.39 2.46 3.98
N VAL A 139 -17.00 2.49 2.79
CA VAL A 139 -17.56 3.71 2.21
C VAL A 139 -18.58 4.39 3.14
N ASN A 140 -19.39 3.63 3.88
CA ASN A 140 -20.42 4.21 4.74
C ASN A 140 -19.82 5.03 5.89
N ASP A 141 -18.74 4.53 6.51
CA ASP A 141 -18.09 5.24 7.60
C ASP A 141 -17.30 6.45 7.10
N LEU A 142 -16.72 6.34 5.91
CA LEU A 142 -16.05 7.46 5.24
C LEU A 142 -17.03 8.59 4.89
N LEU A 143 -18.24 8.26 4.45
CA LEU A 143 -19.28 9.26 4.19
C LEU A 143 -19.71 9.97 5.48
N LYS A 144 -19.81 9.27 6.61
CA LYS A 144 -20.07 9.92 7.91
C LYS A 144 -18.94 10.87 8.27
N GLN A 145 -17.69 10.39 8.20
CA GLN A 145 -16.52 11.21 8.50
C GLN A 145 -16.48 12.49 7.66
N ILE A 146 -16.64 12.37 6.34
CA ILE A 146 -16.53 13.52 5.44
C ILE A 146 -17.61 14.58 5.74
N LYS A 147 -18.79 14.15 6.20
CA LYS A 147 -19.92 15.03 6.57
C LYS A 147 -19.71 15.70 7.93
N ASP A 148 -19.01 15.04 8.84
CA ASP A 148 -18.69 15.56 10.17
C ASP A 148 -17.48 16.51 10.15
N GLU A 149 -16.71 16.53 9.05
CA GLU A 149 -15.56 17.41 8.90
C GLU A 149 -15.96 18.88 8.77
N LYS A 150 -15.25 19.74 9.51
CA LYS A 150 -15.42 21.20 9.45
C LYS A 150 -15.30 21.76 8.03
N THR A 151 -14.45 21.17 7.19
CA THR A 151 -14.29 21.56 5.78
C THR A 151 -15.58 21.41 5.00
N TRP A 152 -16.36 20.35 5.24
CA TRP A 152 -17.67 20.18 4.61
C TRP A 152 -18.64 21.28 5.03
N ALA A 153 -18.69 21.62 6.32
CA ALA A 153 -19.57 22.69 6.81
C ALA A 153 -19.21 24.10 6.31
N GLU A 154 -17.94 24.37 5.97
CA GLU A 154 -17.43 25.71 5.66
C GLU A 154 -17.06 25.94 4.19
N SER A 155 -17.14 24.92 3.34
CA SER A 155 -16.70 24.98 1.93
C SER A 155 -17.81 24.50 0.97
N ASP A 156 -17.64 24.74 -0.33
CA ASP A 156 -18.54 24.22 -1.37
C ASP A 156 -18.33 22.72 -1.64
N ARG A 157 -17.18 22.19 -1.21
CA ARG A 157 -16.73 20.83 -1.46
C ARG A 157 -15.88 20.30 -0.31
N ASN A 158 -15.84 18.98 -0.19
CA ASN A 158 -14.81 18.28 0.56
C ASN A 158 -14.30 17.08 -0.26
N SER A 159 -13.08 16.63 0.01
CA SER A 159 -12.53 15.46 -0.67
C SER A 159 -11.60 14.70 0.24
N MET A 160 -11.63 13.38 0.12
CA MET A 160 -10.87 12.48 0.95
C MET A 160 -10.26 11.38 0.08
N THR A 161 -8.94 11.30 0.05
CA THR A 161 -8.26 10.17 -0.59
C THR A 161 -8.47 8.92 0.27
N VAL A 162 -8.90 7.83 -0.34
CA VAL A 162 -9.21 6.56 0.34
C VAL A 162 -8.26 5.43 -0.08
N PHE A 163 -7.63 5.57 -1.25
CA PHE A 163 -6.56 4.69 -1.72
C PHE A 163 -5.61 5.48 -2.63
N LYS A 164 -4.31 5.17 -2.56
CA LYS A 164 -3.29 5.76 -3.44
C LYS A 164 -2.15 4.77 -3.63
N SER A 165 -1.78 4.54 -4.87
CA SER A 165 -0.56 3.86 -5.31
C SER A 165 0.05 4.61 -6.49
N ASP A 166 1.14 4.08 -7.06
CA ASP A 166 1.77 4.61 -8.28
C ASP A 166 0.85 4.56 -9.51
N THR A 167 -0.08 3.61 -9.56
CA THR A 167 -0.91 3.34 -10.75
C THR A 167 -2.38 3.61 -10.54
N MET A 168 -2.82 3.87 -9.30
CA MET A 168 -4.24 4.06 -9.01
C MET A 168 -4.45 4.99 -7.82
N ARG A 169 -5.44 5.87 -7.93
CA ARG A 169 -5.93 6.68 -6.81
C ARG A 169 -7.45 6.58 -6.73
N ILE A 170 -7.96 6.47 -5.51
CA ILE A 170 -9.40 6.50 -5.23
C ILE A 170 -9.68 7.61 -4.23
N LEU A 171 -10.67 8.44 -4.52
CA LEU A 171 -11.11 9.55 -3.67
C LEU A 171 -12.62 9.50 -3.49
N ILE A 172 -13.10 9.90 -2.31
CA ILE A 172 -14.48 10.34 -2.12
C ILE A 172 -14.50 11.85 -2.24
N ILE A 173 -15.43 12.37 -3.04
CA ILE A 173 -15.65 13.80 -3.21
C ILE A 173 -17.08 14.10 -2.78
N GLY A 174 -17.24 15.05 -1.86
CA GLY A 174 -18.50 15.68 -1.52
C GLY A 174 -18.63 17.02 -2.22
N LEU A 175 -19.78 17.28 -2.83
CA LEU A 175 -20.17 18.58 -3.39
C LEU A 175 -21.51 19.00 -2.82
N HIS A 176 -21.59 20.23 -2.33
CA HIS A 176 -22.89 20.81 -1.98
C HIS A 176 -23.73 21.06 -3.22
N GLN A 177 -25.05 21.14 -3.05
CA GLN A 177 -25.96 21.50 -4.11
C GLN A 177 -25.50 22.79 -4.83
N ASN A 178 -25.52 22.75 -6.17
CA ASN A 178 -25.03 23.78 -7.08
C ASN A 178 -23.51 23.99 -7.12
N ALA A 179 -22.72 23.33 -6.27
CA ALA A 179 -21.27 23.35 -6.37
C ALA A 179 -20.78 22.61 -7.62
N GLU A 180 -19.61 23.00 -8.11
CA GLU A 180 -19.04 22.48 -9.36
C GLU A 180 -17.57 22.07 -9.23
N LEU A 181 -17.22 20.97 -9.90
CA LEU A 181 -15.87 20.74 -10.39
C LEU A 181 -15.77 21.35 -11.77
N LYS A 182 -15.02 22.46 -11.86
CA LYS A 182 -14.79 23.19 -13.11
C LYS A 182 -14.16 22.30 -14.20
N PRO A 183 -14.29 22.65 -15.49
CA PRO A 183 -13.70 21.89 -16.58
C PRO A 183 -12.21 21.60 -16.38
N HIS A 184 -11.82 20.33 -16.47
CA HIS A 184 -10.45 19.86 -16.35
C HIS A 184 -10.26 18.52 -17.08
N THR A 185 -9.02 18.03 -17.11
CA THR A 185 -8.66 16.71 -17.64
C THR A 185 -7.96 15.87 -16.58
N ALA A 186 -7.94 14.56 -16.78
CA ALA A 186 -7.16 13.62 -15.99
C ALA A 186 -6.14 12.91 -16.88
N ALA A 187 -4.92 12.71 -16.35
CA ALA A 187 -3.81 12.08 -17.07
C ALA A 187 -3.96 10.55 -17.26
N GLY A 188 -5.11 9.98 -16.87
CA GLY A 188 -5.37 8.56 -16.93
C GLY A 188 -6.88 8.29 -17.03
N ILE A 189 -7.23 7.02 -17.19
CA ILE A 189 -8.64 6.59 -17.25
C ILE A 189 -9.29 6.87 -15.90
N ILE A 190 -10.48 7.47 -15.91
CA ILE A 190 -11.23 7.72 -14.68
C ILE A 190 -12.56 6.98 -14.66
N SER A 191 -13.05 6.69 -13.46
CA SER A 191 -14.45 6.36 -13.21
C SER A 191 -15.02 7.21 -12.09
N VAL A 192 -16.27 7.65 -12.25
CA VAL A 192 -17.04 8.37 -11.23
C VAL A 192 -18.27 7.54 -10.88
N GLN A 193 -18.44 7.16 -9.62
CA GLN A 193 -19.61 6.43 -9.11
C GLN A 193 -20.34 7.26 -8.05
N VAL A 194 -21.62 7.52 -8.25
CA VAL A 194 -22.43 8.28 -7.28
C VAL A 194 -22.81 7.40 -6.10
N LEU A 195 -22.44 7.82 -4.90
CA LEU A 195 -22.71 7.12 -3.64
C LEU A 195 -23.98 7.66 -2.97
N GLU A 196 -24.17 8.98 -3.04
CA GLU A 196 -25.35 9.71 -2.57
C GLU A 196 -25.59 10.95 -3.42
N GLY A 197 -26.85 11.40 -3.47
CA GLY A 197 -27.23 12.60 -4.19
C GLY A 197 -27.46 12.37 -5.69
N GLN A 198 -27.21 13.42 -6.46
CA GLN A 198 -27.43 13.45 -7.90
C GLN A 198 -26.50 14.50 -8.52
N ILE A 199 -25.74 14.11 -9.53
CA ILE A 199 -24.82 14.98 -10.25
C ILE A 199 -25.18 15.04 -11.73
N GLU A 200 -24.88 16.18 -12.36
CA GLU A 200 -24.83 16.30 -13.80
C GLU A 200 -23.36 16.30 -14.24
N PHE A 201 -23.00 15.35 -15.08
CA PHE A 201 -21.65 15.14 -15.58
C PHE A 201 -21.57 15.59 -17.03
N TYR A 202 -20.59 16.44 -17.35
CA TYR A 202 -20.41 17.00 -18.68
C TYR A 202 -19.09 16.57 -19.29
N THR A 203 -19.14 16.33 -20.59
CA THR A 203 -17.99 16.28 -21.51
C THR A 203 -18.23 17.29 -22.62
N GLU A 204 -17.24 17.52 -23.49
CA GLU A 204 -17.43 18.40 -24.66
C GLU A 204 -18.52 17.91 -25.63
N LEU A 205 -18.75 16.60 -25.70
CA LEU A 205 -19.68 15.99 -26.66
C LEU A 205 -21.10 15.78 -26.11
N GLN A 206 -21.23 15.56 -24.80
CA GLN A 206 -22.49 15.18 -24.18
C GLN A 206 -22.48 15.41 -22.66
N ASN A 207 -23.67 15.43 -22.08
CA ASN A 207 -23.89 15.39 -20.64
C ASN A 207 -24.80 14.22 -20.25
N THR A 208 -24.75 13.86 -18.97
CA THR A 208 -25.67 12.88 -18.39
C THR A 208 -25.89 13.16 -16.91
N ILE A 209 -27.06 12.78 -16.40
CA ILE A 209 -27.37 12.85 -14.97
C ILE A 209 -27.09 11.49 -14.35
N LEU A 210 -26.34 11.47 -13.26
CA LEU A 210 -26.02 10.28 -12.49
C LEU A 210 -26.64 10.37 -11.10
N GLU A 211 -27.36 9.32 -10.72
CA GLU A 211 -27.98 9.09 -9.42
C GLU A 211 -27.24 8.01 -8.63
N LYS A 212 -27.58 7.87 -7.34
CA LYS A 212 -27.00 6.86 -6.45
C LYS A 212 -26.92 5.47 -7.11
N GLY A 213 -25.73 4.88 -7.08
CA GLY A 213 -25.43 3.57 -7.64
C GLY A 213 -25.05 3.58 -9.13
N GLN A 214 -25.28 4.69 -9.83
CA GLN A 214 -24.85 4.84 -11.21
C GLN A 214 -23.38 5.29 -11.30
N MET A 215 -22.74 4.96 -12.42
CA MET A 215 -21.35 5.29 -12.67
C MET A 215 -21.11 5.66 -14.14
N ILE A 216 -20.04 6.42 -14.37
CA ILE A 216 -19.50 6.73 -15.69
C ILE A 216 -17.99 6.49 -15.69
N ALA A 217 -17.42 6.16 -16.85
CA ALA A 217 -15.97 6.08 -17.05
C ALA A 217 -15.57 6.90 -18.26
N LEU A 218 -14.38 7.51 -18.19
CA LEU A 218 -13.78 8.26 -19.29
C LEU A 218 -12.39 7.74 -19.60
N HIS A 219 -12.03 7.74 -20.89
CA HIS A 219 -10.63 7.64 -21.29
C HIS A 219 -9.82 8.86 -20.82
N GLU A 220 -8.50 8.73 -20.84
CA GLU A 220 -7.57 9.80 -20.50
C GLU A 220 -7.78 11.05 -21.36
N ASN A 221 -7.40 12.21 -20.83
CA ASN A 221 -7.37 13.49 -21.54
C ASN A 221 -8.73 14.01 -22.07
N ILE A 222 -9.85 13.40 -21.69
CA ILE A 222 -11.19 13.94 -21.97
C ILE A 222 -11.47 15.10 -21.01
N THR A 223 -11.75 16.29 -21.56
CA THR A 223 -12.23 17.44 -20.78
C THR A 223 -13.59 17.13 -20.19
N HIS A 224 -13.73 17.28 -18.87
CA HIS A 224 -14.97 17.03 -18.15
C HIS A 224 -15.19 18.01 -17.01
N SER A 225 -16.46 18.16 -16.62
CA SER A 225 -16.89 18.92 -15.43
C SER A 225 -18.04 18.20 -14.74
N VAL A 226 -18.26 18.55 -13.47
CA VAL A 226 -19.31 17.95 -12.64
C VAL A 226 -20.05 19.05 -11.91
N LYS A 227 -21.39 19.02 -11.94
CA LYS A 227 -22.24 19.89 -11.13
C LYS A 227 -23.13 19.07 -10.23
N ALA A 228 -23.20 19.43 -8.96
CA ALA A 228 -24.09 18.79 -8.01
C ALA A 228 -25.52 19.36 -8.14
N LEU A 229 -26.50 18.51 -8.44
CA LEU A 229 -27.93 18.88 -8.46
C LEU A 229 -28.57 18.83 -7.07
N LYS A 230 -27.97 18.04 -6.18
CA LYS A 230 -28.23 17.91 -4.74
C LYS A 230 -26.89 17.82 -4.01
N ASP A 231 -26.88 17.96 -2.68
CA ASP A 231 -25.72 17.52 -1.89
C ASP A 231 -25.38 16.07 -2.29
N SER A 232 -24.16 15.88 -2.80
CA SER A 232 -23.77 14.66 -3.49
C SER A 232 -22.40 14.20 -3.06
N PHE A 233 -22.27 12.88 -2.90
CA PHE A 233 -21.01 12.24 -2.61
C PHE A 233 -20.75 11.18 -3.68
N PHE A 234 -19.55 11.18 -4.24
CA PHE A 234 -19.19 10.25 -5.30
C PHE A 234 -17.75 9.77 -5.16
N LEU A 235 -17.50 8.55 -5.62
CA LEU A 235 -16.19 7.95 -5.69
C LEU A 235 -15.55 8.30 -7.03
N LEU A 236 -14.37 8.91 -6.99
CA LEU A 236 -13.52 9.13 -8.16
C LEU A 236 -12.35 8.15 -8.10
N THR A 237 -12.26 7.29 -9.10
CA THR A 237 -11.11 6.41 -9.32
C THR A 237 -10.33 6.91 -10.52
N ILE A 238 -9.01 7.01 -10.39
CA ILE A 238 -8.10 7.43 -11.44
C ILE A 238 -7.05 6.32 -11.60
N SER A 239 -7.00 5.71 -12.78
CA SER A 239 -5.96 4.76 -13.17
C SER A 239 -4.86 5.51 -13.93
N MET A 240 -3.66 5.58 -13.36
CA MET A 240 -2.51 6.23 -13.96
C MET A 240 -1.66 5.23 -14.73
N THR A 241 -1.23 5.60 -15.93
CA THR A 241 -0.28 4.83 -16.72
C THR A 241 1.13 5.10 -16.20
N LYS A 242 1.86 4.03 -15.87
CA LYS A 242 3.29 4.12 -15.54
C LYS A 242 4.03 4.48 -16.84
N LYS A 243 4.64 5.67 -16.91
CA LYS A 243 5.55 5.97 -18.02
C LYS A 243 6.69 4.97 -17.97
N VAL A 244 6.73 4.05 -18.93
CA VAL A 244 7.88 3.19 -19.16
C VAL A 244 8.95 4.10 -19.77
N GLY A 245 9.94 4.46 -18.95
CA GLY A 245 11.16 5.13 -19.37
C GLY A 245 12.25 4.12 -19.62
#